data_AF-A0AAN8IV77-F1
#
_entry.id   AF-A0AAN8IV77-F1
#
_cell.length_a   1.000
_cell.length_b   1.000
_cell.length_c   1.000
_cell.angle_alpha   90.00
_cell.angle_beta   90.00
_cell.angle_gamma   90.00
#
_symmetry.space_group_name_H-M   'P 1'
#
loop_
_entity.id
_entity.type
_entity.pdbx_description
1 polymer ?
#
loop_
_entity_poly.entity_id
_entity_poly.type
_entity_poly.pdbx_seq_one_letter_code
_entity_poly.pdbx_strand_id
1 'polypeptide(L)'
;MAEVNSDHWEGSYPMNMCADTPRITAVMSAGGYRDLPAIARLPIICTFGNPPDLKTRPDSDVCSKAAHYDQRTGSCVCNDPKSDIKVEQPDKYRDYPSGMICMSCNTREITRSVVFIIDDSGSVGTDGWEEQKKFVANAVSKHLKGARTGVVKINCPSQKMLDMGLHTPAEIMSSLGSYTSGLSGLGDAAYIAEQMLLRETTSAKGVIWLSDGGPNCEEYHGSYEYAASERWRREKVKIVYVAVNSSPTNPNILRVAGDSSNVIPGGTFGNLGQLDILRNVMEKFCDAID
;
A
#
# COMPACT_ATOMS: atom_id res chain seq x y z
N MET A 1 2.06 13.39 10.66
CA MET A 1 1.20 14.54 11.04
C MET A 1 0.02 13.96 11.79
N ALA A 2 -0.44 14.58 12.88
CA ALA A 2 -1.58 14.05 13.64
C ALA A 2 -2.87 14.20 12.82
N GLU A 3 -3.57 13.09 12.58
CA GLU A 3 -4.89 13.13 11.94
C GLU A 3 -5.95 13.69 12.91
N VAL A 4 -6.84 14.52 12.39
CA VAL A 4 -7.97 15.07 13.14
C VAL A 4 -9.02 13.97 13.33
N ASN A 5 -9.41 13.69 14.58
CA ASN A 5 -10.43 12.70 14.92
C ASN A 5 -11.72 12.91 14.10
N SER A 6 -12.33 11.82 13.62
CA SER A 6 -13.59 11.79 12.85
C SER A 6 -14.69 12.65 13.46
N ASP A 7 -14.77 12.71 14.78
CA ASP A 7 -15.85 13.39 15.52
C ASP A 7 -15.76 14.92 15.42
N HIS A 8 -14.63 15.45 14.97
CA HIS A 8 -14.44 16.88 14.75
C HIS A 8 -14.84 17.32 13.34
N TRP A 9 -15.04 16.39 12.41
CA TRP A 9 -15.47 16.71 11.05
C TRP A 9 -16.97 16.92 10.99
N GLU A 10 -17.41 17.81 10.12
CA GLU A 10 -18.83 17.85 9.77
C GLU A 10 -19.23 16.53 9.09
N GLY A 11 -20.45 16.04 9.31
CA GLY A 11 -20.91 14.70 8.91
C GLY A 11 -20.86 14.30 7.42
N SER A 12 -20.29 15.13 6.53
CA SER A 12 -19.99 14.79 5.13
C SER A 12 -18.53 15.04 4.74
N TYR A 13 -17.67 15.31 5.73
CA TYR A 13 -16.27 15.63 5.58
C TYR A 13 -15.38 14.69 6.42
N PRO A 14 -14.09 14.52 6.05
CA PRO A 14 -13.47 15.05 4.83
C PRO A 14 -14.01 14.34 3.59
N MET A 15 -14.31 15.09 2.54
CA MET A 15 -14.68 14.51 1.25
C MET A 15 -13.41 13.86 0.66
N ASN A 16 -13.53 12.69 0.05
CA ASN A 16 -12.38 11.96 -0.53
C ASN A 16 -11.90 12.58 -1.85
N MET A 17 -11.71 13.91 -1.88
CA MET A 17 -11.33 14.68 -3.06
C MET A 17 -9.85 14.49 -3.38
N CYS A 18 -9.52 14.22 -4.65
CA CYS A 18 -8.13 14.04 -5.07
C CYS A 18 -7.32 15.34 -5.05
N ALA A 19 -8.01 16.48 -5.22
CA ALA A 19 -7.43 17.82 -5.16
C ALA A 19 -6.87 18.17 -3.76
N ASP A 20 -7.15 17.34 -2.76
CA ASP A 20 -6.91 17.67 -1.35
C ASP A 20 -5.74 16.87 -0.80
N THR A 21 -5.06 16.04 -1.63
CA THR A 21 -3.97 15.16 -1.20
C THR A 21 -2.56 15.71 -1.50
N PRO A 22 -1.67 15.81 -0.50
CA PRO A 22 -1.89 15.53 0.93
C PRO A 22 -2.77 16.60 1.61
N ARG A 23 -3.57 16.17 2.60
CA ARG A 23 -4.49 17.02 3.38
C ARG A 23 -3.71 17.94 4.29
N ILE A 24 -3.32 19.10 3.76
CA ILE A 24 -2.51 20.08 4.50
C ILE A 24 -3.33 21.26 5.05
N THR A 25 -4.61 21.38 4.72
CA THR A 25 -5.42 22.54 5.13
C THR A 25 -6.89 22.19 5.33
N ALA A 26 -7.39 22.40 6.55
CA ALA A 26 -8.81 22.33 6.90
C ALA A 26 -9.30 23.70 7.38
N VAL A 27 -10.57 24.01 7.14
CA VAL A 27 -11.25 25.18 7.72
C VAL A 27 -12.16 24.73 8.86
N MET A 28 -12.08 25.44 9.98
CA MET A 28 -13.02 25.28 11.09
C MET A 28 -14.29 26.09 10.78
N SER A 29 -15.45 25.43 10.84
CA SER A 29 -16.76 26.06 10.76
C SER A 29 -17.59 25.74 12.00
N ALA A 30 -18.74 26.40 12.18
CA ALA A 30 -19.65 26.12 13.30
C ALA A 30 -20.15 24.66 13.32
N GLY A 31 -20.14 23.96 12.18
CA GLY A 31 -20.53 22.56 12.05
C GLY A 31 -19.37 21.57 12.16
N GLY A 32 -18.16 22.02 12.51
CA GLY A 32 -16.95 21.20 12.55
C GLY A 32 -15.95 21.57 11.44
N TYR A 33 -14.88 20.78 11.33
CA TYR A 33 -13.84 20.95 10.32
C TYR A 33 -14.34 20.50 8.94
N ARG A 34 -13.83 21.19 7.91
CA ARG A 34 -14.06 20.90 6.49
C ARG A 34 -12.72 20.89 5.76
N ASP A 35 -12.54 19.94 4.85
CA ASP A 35 -11.36 19.87 3.98
C ASP A 35 -11.45 20.99 2.94
N LEU A 36 -10.33 21.71 2.73
CA LEU A 36 -10.27 22.75 1.70
C LEU A 36 -9.51 22.23 0.49
N PRO A 37 -10.12 22.24 -0.70
CA PRO A 37 -9.43 21.82 -1.90
C PRO A 37 -8.32 22.77 -2.29
N ALA A 38 -7.26 22.25 -2.92
CA ALA A 38 -6.08 23.04 -3.29
C ALA A 38 -6.42 24.29 -4.11
N ILE A 39 -7.47 24.25 -4.93
CA ILE A 39 -7.94 25.41 -5.70
C ILE A 39 -8.43 26.57 -4.81
N ALA A 40 -9.01 26.26 -3.64
CA ALA A 40 -9.43 27.26 -2.66
C ALA A 40 -8.23 27.81 -1.84
N ARG A 41 -7.04 27.22 -1.99
CA ARG A 41 -5.80 27.63 -1.31
C ARG A 41 -4.97 28.62 -2.14
N LEU A 42 -5.43 29.06 -3.31
CA LEU A 42 -4.72 30.02 -4.15
C LEU A 42 -4.78 31.42 -3.51
N PRO A 43 -3.67 31.95 -2.97
CA PRO A 43 -3.67 33.30 -2.41
C PRO A 43 -3.72 34.31 -3.56
N ILE A 44 -4.67 35.23 -3.53
CA ILE A 44 -4.66 36.41 -4.39
C ILE A 44 -3.68 37.41 -3.77
N ILE A 45 -2.54 37.63 -4.43
CA ILE A 45 -1.56 38.64 -4.02
C ILE A 45 -1.74 39.85 -4.94
N CYS A 46 -2.32 40.93 -4.41
CA CYS A 46 -2.36 42.21 -5.11
C CYS A 46 -1.03 42.95 -4.89
N THR A 47 -0.25 43.12 -5.95
CA THR A 47 0.98 43.94 -5.92
C THR A 47 0.72 45.30 -6.56
N PHE A 48 1.30 46.37 -5.99
CA PHE A 48 1.35 47.68 -6.66
C PHE A 48 2.59 47.75 -7.57
N GLY A 49 2.41 48.16 -8.83
CA GLY A 49 3.48 48.30 -9.82
C GLY A 49 3.24 47.50 -11.11
N ASN A 50 4.26 47.41 -11.97
CA ASN A 50 4.21 46.53 -13.14
C ASN A 50 4.25 45.08 -12.66
N PRO A 51 3.32 44.21 -13.11
CA PRO A 51 3.33 42.81 -12.73
C PRO A 51 4.66 42.18 -13.16
N PRO A 52 5.29 41.35 -12.29
CA PRO A 52 6.47 40.60 -12.69
C PRO A 52 6.13 39.69 -13.88
N ASP A 53 7.08 39.52 -14.80
CA ASP A 53 6.98 38.56 -15.91
C ASP A 53 7.06 37.13 -15.33
N LEU A 54 5.92 36.66 -14.84
CA LEU A 54 5.75 35.32 -14.31
C LEU A 54 5.35 34.41 -15.46
N LYS A 55 6.10 33.31 -15.62
CA LYS A 55 5.69 32.24 -16.52
C LYS A 55 4.30 31.76 -16.10
N THR A 56 3.36 31.79 -17.03
CA THR A 56 2.05 31.19 -16.82
C THR A 56 2.25 29.71 -16.54
N ARG A 57 1.50 29.21 -15.55
CA ARG A 57 1.52 27.80 -15.19
C ARG A 57 1.05 26.98 -16.42
N PRO A 58 1.67 25.83 -16.73
CA PRO A 58 1.17 24.95 -17.78
C PRO A 58 -0.30 24.62 -17.55
N ASP A 59 -1.11 24.61 -18.62
CA ASP A 59 -2.56 24.36 -18.53
C ASP A 59 -2.90 23.02 -17.83
N SER A 60 -2.02 22.02 -17.95
CA SER A 60 -2.12 20.73 -17.27
C SER A 60 -2.08 20.84 -15.75
N ASP A 61 -1.36 21.82 -15.22
CA ASP A 61 -1.11 21.95 -13.79
C ASP A 61 -2.25 22.67 -13.06
N VAL A 62 -3.23 23.18 -13.83
CA VAL A 62 -4.45 23.81 -13.31
C VAL A 62 -5.47 22.75 -12.88
N CYS A 63 -5.41 21.55 -13.45
CA CYS A 63 -6.37 20.48 -13.20
C CYS A 63 -6.12 19.75 -11.87
N SER A 64 -7.19 19.17 -11.32
CA SER A 64 -7.10 18.16 -10.25
C SER A 64 -6.19 17.01 -10.68
N LYS A 65 -5.48 16.38 -9.73
CA LYS A 65 -4.66 15.18 -9.97
C LYS A 65 -5.42 14.04 -10.67
N ALA A 66 -6.74 13.97 -10.50
CA ALA A 66 -7.60 12.96 -11.12
C ALA A 66 -8.33 13.46 -12.37
N ALA A 67 -7.84 14.55 -12.98
CA ALA A 67 -8.35 15.12 -14.21
C ALA A 67 -7.21 15.29 -15.23
N HIS A 68 -7.57 15.47 -16.50
CA HIS A 68 -6.66 15.90 -17.56
C HIS A 68 -7.21 17.15 -18.23
N TYR A 69 -6.31 17.95 -18.80
CA TYR A 69 -6.70 19.14 -19.56
C TYR A 69 -7.10 18.73 -20.98
N ASP A 70 -8.35 18.99 -21.35
CA ASP A 70 -8.84 18.79 -22.70
C ASP A 70 -8.62 20.08 -23.51
N GLN A 71 -7.64 20.03 -24.42
CA GLN A 71 -7.30 21.15 -25.30
C GLN A 71 -8.44 21.56 -26.23
N ARG A 72 -9.37 20.66 -26.55
CA ARG A 72 -10.48 20.95 -27.47
C ARG A 72 -11.54 21.81 -26.80
N THR A 73 -11.79 21.56 -25.51
CA THR A 73 -12.80 22.29 -24.72
C THR A 73 -12.18 23.42 -23.89
N GLY A 74 -10.85 23.45 -23.77
CA GLY A 74 -10.12 24.43 -22.95
C GLY A 74 -10.43 24.26 -21.46
N SER A 75 -10.71 23.02 -21.02
CA SER A 75 -11.21 22.75 -19.68
C SER A 75 -10.64 21.46 -19.10
N CYS A 76 -10.62 21.35 -17.77
CA CYS A 76 -10.27 20.11 -17.09
C CYS A 76 -11.43 19.13 -17.16
N VAL A 77 -11.13 17.85 -17.36
CA VAL A 77 -12.11 16.76 -17.37
C VAL A 77 -11.64 15.68 -16.41
N CYS A 78 -12.49 15.30 -15.44
CA CYS A 78 -12.19 14.18 -14.55
C CYS A 78 -12.00 12.90 -15.36
N ASN A 79 -10.99 12.10 -15.00
CA ASN A 79 -10.69 10.84 -15.67
C ASN A 79 -11.86 9.83 -15.57
N ASP A 80 -12.64 9.93 -14.49
CA ASP A 80 -13.97 9.33 -14.37
C ASP A 80 -15.02 10.44 -14.42
N PRO A 81 -15.84 10.55 -15.49
CA PRO A 81 -16.83 11.61 -15.60
C PRO A 81 -17.88 11.63 -14.49
N LYS A 82 -18.17 10.47 -13.86
CA LYS A 82 -19.12 10.40 -12.73
C LYS A 82 -18.52 10.93 -11.43
N SER A 83 -17.20 11.17 -11.41
CA SER A 83 -16.48 11.60 -10.23
C SER A 83 -16.34 13.11 -10.12
N ASP A 84 -16.81 13.86 -11.12
CA ASP A 84 -16.88 15.32 -11.00
C ASP A 84 -17.89 15.69 -9.89
N ILE A 85 -17.44 16.45 -8.88
CA ILE A 85 -18.31 16.87 -7.76
C ILE A 85 -19.50 17.70 -8.27
N LYS A 86 -19.34 18.37 -9.41
CA LYS A 86 -20.42 19.15 -10.02
C LYS A 86 -21.53 18.26 -10.56
N VAL A 87 -21.22 17.02 -10.94
CA VAL A 87 -22.21 16.02 -11.34
C VAL A 87 -22.89 15.41 -10.10
N GLU A 88 -22.13 15.16 -9.04
CA GLU A 88 -22.64 14.54 -7.81
C GLU A 88 -23.47 15.50 -6.94
N GLN A 89 -23.02 16.75 -6.83
CA GLN A 89 -23.61 17.80 -5.99
C GLN A 89 -23.76 19.12 -6.78
N PRO A 90 -24.61 19.14 -7.82
CA PRO A 90 -24.72 20.28 -8.74
C PRO A 90 -25.10 21.59 -8.04
N ASP A 91 -26.00 21.54 -7.06
CA ASP A 91 -26.48 22.75 -6.36
C ASP A 91 -25.39 23.39 -5.50
N LYS A 92 -24.54 22.57 -4.86
CA LYS A 92 -23.48 23.03 -3.95
C LYS A 92 -22.24 23.52 -4.69
N TYR A 93 -21.95 22.95 -5.87
CA TYR A 93 -20.73 23.22 -6.65
C TYR A 93 -20.99 23.84 -8.02
N ARG A 94 -22.18 24.44 -8.22
CA ARG A 94 -22.57 25.07 -9.50
C ARG A 94 -21.55 26.07 -10.04
N ASP A 95 -20.90 26.81 -9.12
CA ASP A 95 -19.99 27.92 -9.43
C ASP A 95 -18.56 27.44 -9.71
N TYR A 96 -18.24 26.17 -9.46
CA TYR A 96 -16.95 25.59 -9.81
C TYR A 96 -16.93 25.15 -11.28
N PRO A 97 -15.82 25.35 -12.01
CA PRO A 97 -15.65 24.74 -13.33
C PRO A 97 -15.61 23.21 -13.23
N SER A 98 -16.12 22.53 -14.25
CA SER A 98 -16.04 21.06 -14.35
C SER A 98 -14.58 20.59 -14.37
N GLY A 99 -14.34 19.39 -13.85
CA GLY A 99 -13.02 18.76 -13.77
C GLY A 99 -12.01 19.43 -12.83
N MET A 100 -12.41 20.48 -12.11
CA MET A 100 -11.56 21.13 -11.10
C MET A 100 -11.53 20.36 -9.79
N ILE A 101 -12.61 19.65 -9.45
CA ILE A 101 -12.73 18.87 -8.22
C ILE A 101 -13.32 17.50 -8.58
N CYS A 102 -12.49 16.46 -8.48
CA CYS A 102 -12.88 15.07 -8.72
C CYS A 102 -12.89 14.29 -7.40
N MET A 103 -14.05 13.71 -7.08
CA MET A 103 -14.40 12.97 -5.85
C MET A 103 -13.91 11.53 -5.83
N SER A 104 -13.67 10.95 -7.00
CA SER A 104 -13.11 9.61 -7.11
C SER A 104 -11.73 9.71 -7.74
N CYS A 105 -10.73 9.27 -6.98
CA CYS A 105 -9.45 8.92 -7.54
C CYS A 105 -9.62 7.55 -8.20
N ASN A 106 -10.38 7.49 -9.29
CA ASN A 106 -10.46 6.30 -10.13
C ASN A 106 -9.25 6.15 -11.04
N THR A 107 -8.29 7.08 -10.97
CA THR A 107 -6.90 6.62 -10.95
C THR A 107 -6.71 5.84 -9.66
N ARG A 108 -7.01 4.54 -9.73
CA ARG A 108 -6.13 3.57 -9.08
C ARG A 108 -4.75 3.80 -9.68
N GLU A 109 -4.05 4.87 -9.30
CA GLU A 109 -2.62 4.72 -9.17
C GLU A 109 -2.53 3.62 -8.12
N ILE A 110 -2.39 2.39 -8.61
CA ILE A 110 -1.94 1.29 -7.79
C ILE A 110 -0.53 1.72 -7.42
N THR A 111 -0.41 2.56 -6.40
CA THR A 111 0.86 3.11 -5.95
C THR A 111 1.60 2.06 -5.15
N ARG A 112 0.90 1.02 -4.68
CA ARG A 112 1.42 0.02 -3.74
C ARG A 112 1.45 -1.36 -4.36
N SER A 113 2.61 -1.99 -4.30
CA SER A 113 2.79 -3.41 -4.58
C SER A 113 3.35 -4.14 -3.37
N VAL A 114 2.73 -5.26 -3.01
CA VAL A 114 3.10 -6.05 -1.84
C VAL A 114 3.33 -7.50 -2.25
N VAL A 115 4.50 -8.05 -1.91
CA VAL A 115 4.74 -9.49 -2.02
C VAL A 115 4.65 -10.11 -0.64
N PHE A 116 3.79 -11.11 -0.48
CA PHE A 116 3.78 -11.96 0.69
C PHE A 116 4.72 -13.13 0.46
N ILE A 117 5.62 -13.37 1.40
CA ILE A 117 6.44 -14.58 1.45
C ILE A 117 5.96 -15.36 2.68
N ILE A 118 5.37 -16.53 2.47
CA ILE A 118 4.74 -17.35 3.52
C ILE A 118 5.37 -18.72 3.62
N ASP A 119 5.37 -19.30 4.82
CA ASP A 119 6.07 -20.54 5.13
C ASP A 119 5.16 -21.77 4.97
N ASP A 120 5.59 -22.79 4.22
CA ASP A 120 4.92 -24.11 4.07
C ASP A 120 5.83 -25.24 4.55
N SER A 121 6.82 -24.93 5.39
CA SER A 121 7.71 -25.91 5.97
C SER A 121 7.07 -26.73 7.08
N GLY A 122 7.72 -27.84 7.43
CA GLY A 122 7.26 -28.79 8.46
C GLY A 122 6.95 -28.16 9.83
N SER A 123 7.60 -27.05 10.20
CA SER A 123 7.41 -26.37 11.48
C SER A 123 6.10 -25.58 11.57
N VAL A 124 5.44 -25.37 10.43
CA VAL A 124 4.19 -24.61 10.31
C VAL A 124 2.99 -25.45 10.71
N GLY A 125 2.91 -26.68 10.19
CA GLY A 125 1.77 -27.57 10.35
C GLY A 125 0.50 -27.07 9.62
N THR A 126 -0.52 -27.94 9.55
CA THR A 126 -1.78 -27.64 8.84
C THR A 126 -2.50 -26.41 9.41
N ASP A 127 -2.59 -26.31 10.73
CA ASP A 127 -3.27 -25.17 11.37
C ASP A 127 -2.54 -23.86 11.11
N GLY A 128 -1.21 -23.87 11.18
CA GLY A 128 -0.40 -22.70 10.88
C GLY A 128 -0.49 -22.27 9.43
N TRP A 129 -0.64 -23.22 8.51
CA TRP A 129 -0.88 -22.94 7.09
C TRP A 129 -2.22 -22.24 6.88
N GLU A 130 -3.30 -22.76 7.50
CA GLU A 130 -4.62 -22.12 7.42
C GLU A 130 -4.62 -20.69 7.98
N GLU A 131 -3.91 -20.45 9.08
CA GLU A 131 -3.79 -19.10 9.65
C GLU A 131 -2.99 -18.13 8.76
N GLN A 132 -1.92 -18.60 8.09
CA GLN A 132 -1.22 -17.78 7.10
C GLN A 132 -2.10 -17.42 5.90
N LYS A 133 -2.89 -18.38 5.39
CA LYS A 133 -3.84 -18.10 4.30
C LYS A 133 -4.86 -17.03 4.70
N LYS A 134 -5.45 -17.18 5.89
CA LYS A 134 -6.38 -16.18 6.45
C LYS A 134 -5.71 -14.83 6.66
N PHE A 135 -4.46 -14.81 7.12
CA PHE A 135 -3.70 -13.58 7.31
C PHE A 135 -3.55 -12.81 5.99
N VAL A 136 -3.10 -13.47 4.92
CA VAL A 136 -2.95 -12.83 3.60
C VAL A 136 -4.30 -12.35 3.07
N ALA A 137 -5.34 -13.19 3.13
CA ALA A 137 -6.68 -12.84 2.67
C ALA A 137 -7.28 -11.64 3.44
N ASN A 138 -7.07 -11.58 4.75
CA ASN A 138 -7.52 -10.48 5.60
C ASN A 138 -6.72 -9.20 5.36
N ALA A 139 -5.40 -9.29 5.21
CA ALA A 139 -4.55 -8.15 4.86
C ALA A 139 -4.99 -7.49 3.55
N VAL A 140 -5.19 -8.30 2.50
CA VAL A 140 -5.62 -7.82 1.19
C VAL A 140 -7.02 -7.21 1.23
N SER A 141 -7.98 -7.88 1.89
CA SER A 141 -9.36 -7.38 1.92
C SER A 141 -9.58 -6.16 2.80
N LYS A 142 -8.84 -6.01 3.91
CA LYS A 142 -9.12 -4.98 4.92
C LYS A 142 -8.18 -3.78 4.82
N HIS A 143 -6.91 -4.01 4.48
CA HIS A 143 -5.86 -2.99 4.64
C HIS A 143 -5.13 -2.66 3.33
N LEU A 144 -5.07 -3.59 2.38
CA LEU A 144 -4.37 -3.41 1.10
C LEU A 144 -5.33 -3.35 -0.09
N LYS A 145 -6.55 -2.83 0.11
CA LYS A 145 -7.53 -2.65 -0.98
C LYS A 145 -6.92 -1.80 -2.10
N GLY A 146 -6.85 -2.35 -3.30
CA GLY A 146 -6.30 -1.68 -4.48
C GLY A 146 -4.79 -1.78 -4.64
N ALA A 147 -4.07 -2.41 -3.71
CA ALA A 147 -2.66 -2.73 -3.89
C ALA A 147 -2.47 -3.98 -4.76
N ARG A 148 -1.46 -3.97 -5.62
CA ARG A 148 -1.06 -5.18 -6.37
C ARG A 148 -0.38 -6.13 -5.41
N THR A 149 -0.91 -7.33 -5.31
CA THR A 149 -0.42 -8.34 -4.38
C THR A 149 0.11 -9.54 -5.14
N GLY A 150 1.21 -10.11 -4.67
CA GLY A 150 1.70 -11.41 -5.10
C GLY A 150 2.03 -12.28 -3.90
N VAL A 151 2.06 -13.60 -4.08
CA VAL A 151 2.34 -14.53 -2.99
C VAL A 151 3.35 -15.58 -3.41
N VAL A 152 4.41 -15.72 -2.62
CA VAL A 152 5.46 -16.72 -2.74
C VAL A 152 5.39 -17.63 -1.53
N LYS A 153 5.37 -18.93 -1.78
CA LYS A 153 5.40 -19.98 -0.77
C LYS A 153 6.83 -20.49 -0.61
N ILE A 154 7.36 -20.39 0.60
CA ILE A 154 8.62 -21.00 1.00
C ILE A 154 8.40 -22.51 1.03
N ASN A 155 9.15 -23.20 0.17
CA ASN A 155 9.29 -24.65 0.16
C ASN A 155 10.66 -24.96 -0.50
N CYS A 156 10.93 -26.23 -0.80
CA CYS A 156 12.15 -26.66 -1.48
C CYS A 156 11.76 -27.56 -2.67
N PRO A 157 11.66 -27.02 -3.90
CA PRO A 157 11.85 -25.61 -4.28
C PRO A 157 10.67 -24.72 -3.85
N SER A 158 10.92 -23.41 -3.75
CA SER A 158 9.89 -22.41 -3.46
C SER A 158 9.00 -22.16 -4.67
N GLN A 159 7.78 -21.70 -4.43
CA GLN A 159 6.75 -21.59 -5.47
C GLN A 159 6.07 -20.23 -5.46
N LYS A 160 5.94 -19.63 -6.64
CA LYS A 160 5.03 -18.49 -6.85
C LYS A 160 3.59 -19.03 -6.88
N MET A 161 2.81 -18.69 -5.86
CA MET A 161 1.40 -19.11 -5.77
C MET A 161 0.47 -18.14 -6.48
N LEU A 162 0.81 -16.84 -6.45
CA LEU A 162 0.07 -15.77 -7.11
C LEU A 162 1.02 -14.79 -7.79
N ASP A 163 0.75 -14.50 -9.06
CA ASP A 163 1.36 -13.38 -9.78
C ASP A 163 0.94 -12.03 -9.19
N MET A 164 1.73 -10.98 -9.45
CA MET A 164 1.37 -9.62 -9.03
C MET A 164 0.07 -9.17 -9.71
N GLY A 165 -0.95 -8.86 -8.92
CA GLY A 165 -2.27 -8.49 -9.44
C GLY A 165 -3.21 -7.97 -8.37
N LEU A 166 -4.42 -7.59 -8.78
CA LEU A 166 -5.51 -7.34 -7.84
C LEU A 166 -6.21 -8.67 -7.60
N HIS A 167 -6.21 -9.12 -6.35
CA HIS A 167 -6.77 -10.43 -5.98
C HIS A 167 -7.90 -10.26 -4.97
N THR A 168 -8.90 -11.11 -5.09
CA THR A 168 -9.94 -11.28 -4.09
C THR A 168 -9.49 -12.24 -2.98
N PRO A 169 -10.07 -12.16 -1.78
CA PRO A 169 -9.82 -13.14 -0.72
C PRO A 169 -10.08 -14.59 -1.15
N ALA A 170 -11.12 -14.80 -1.96
CA ALA A 170 -11.46 -16.13 -2.45
C ALA A 170 -10.39 -16.69 -3.39
N GLU A 171 -9.88 -15.86 -4.32
CA GLU A 171 -8.76 -16.24 -5.20
C GLU A 171 -7.52 -16.59 -4.36
N ILE A 172 -7.15 -15.75 -3.39
CA ILE A 172 -6.02 -16.01 -2.48
C ILE A 172 -6.17 -17.36 -1.77
N MET A 173 -7.31 -17.61 -1.13
CA MET A 173 -7.53 -18.86 -0.41
C MET A 173 -7.48 -20.07 -1.35
N SER A 174 -8.00 -19.94 -2.56
CA SER A 174 -8.01 -21.03 -3.56
C SER A 174 -6.63 -21.32 -4.14
N SER A 175 -5.83 -20.28 -4.44
CA SER A 175 -4.52 -20.42 -5.07
C SER A 175 -3.47 -20.98 -4.13
N LEU A 176 -3.58 -20.73 -2.82
CA LEU A 176 -2.63 -21.25 -1.84
C LEU A 176 -2.77 -22.77 -1.62
N GLY A 177 -3.95 -23.34 -1.87
CA GLY A 177 -4.15 -24.79 -1.81
C GLY A 177 -3.93 -25.41 -0.43
N SER A 178 -3.67 -26.72 -0.43
CA SER A 178 -3.45 -27.52 0.77
C SER A 178 -2.02 -27.44 1.28
N TYR A 179 -1.85 -27.60 2.59
CA TYR A 179 -0.54 -27.73 3.23
C TYR A 179 0.22 -28.92 2.65
N THR A 180 1.48 -28.72 2.26
CA THR A 180 2.29 -29.81 1.67
C THR A 180 3.42 -30.28 2.57
N SER A 181 3.87 -29.44 3.52
CA SER A 181 5.05 -29.69 4.36
C SER A 181 6.34 -29.83 3.55
N GLY A 182 7.40 -29.13 3.96
CA GLY A 182 8.67 -29.19 3.25
C GLY A 182 9.84 -28.60 4.01
N LEU A 183 10.97 -28.51 3.30
CA LEU A 183 12.13 -27.76 3.74
C LEU A 183 11.96 -26.26 3.38
N SER A 184 12.61 -25.39 4.11
CA SER A 184 12.54 -23.94 4.00
C SER A 184 13.63 -23.39 3.08
N GLY A 185 13.29 -23.16 1.81
CA GLY A 185 14.17 -22.53 0.81
C GLY A 185 14.05 -21.00 0.80
N LEU A 186 14.54 -20.32 1.84
CA LEU A 186 14.39 -18.86 1.98
C LEU A 186 15.04 -18.06 0.84
N GLY A 187 16.21 -18.49 0.36
CA GLY A 187 16.90 -17.84 -0.75
C GLY A 187 16.12 -17.91 -2.06
N ASP A 188 15.52 -19.07 -2.35
CA ASP A 188 14.70 -19.29 -3.54
C ASP A 188 13.41 -18.45 -3.49
N ALA A 189 12.74 -18.42 -2.33
CA ALA A 189 11.58 -17.56 -2.12
C ALA A 189 11.91 -16.07 -2.33
N ALA A 190 13.05 -15.61 -1.81
CA ALA A 190 13.52 -14.24 -2.03
C ALA A 190 13.84 -13.97 -3.51
N TYR A 191 14.44 -14.92 -4.21
CA TYR A 191 14.72 -14.78 -5.64
C TYR A 191 13.42 -14.60 -6.45
N ILE A 192 12.42 -15.45 -6.22
CA ILE A 192 11.11 -15.34 -6.87
C ILE A 192 10.45 -13.99 -6.56
N ALA A 193 10.42 -13.59 -5.29
CA ALA A 193 9.85 -12.32 -4.87
C ALA A 193 10.55 -11.11 -5.53
N GLU A 194 11.88 -11.16 -5.65
CA GLU A 194 12.64 -10.11 -6.32
C GLU A 194 12.27 -10.01 -7.81
N GLN A 195 12.14 -11.14 -8.51
CA GLN A 195 11.70 -11.14 -9.92
C GLN A 195 10.29 -10.54 -10.08
N MET A 196 9.41 -10.74 -9.09
CA MET A 196 8.09 -10.12 -9.08
C MET A 196 8.18 -8.60 -8.87
N LEU A 197 8.98 -8.15 -7.88
CA LEU A 197 9.15 -6.72 -7.55
C LEU A 197 9.80 -5.92 -8.68
N LEU A 198 10.76 -6.50 -9.40
CA LEU A 198 11.46 -5.85 -10.52
C LEU A 198 10.52 -5.52 -11.69
N ARG A 199 9.41 -6.26 -11.84
CA ARG A 199 8.42 -6.05 -12.91
C ARG A 199 7.35 -5.02 -12.55
N GLU A 200 7.26 -4.62 -11.28
CA GLU A 200 6.26 -3.68 -10.82
C GLU A 200 6.69 -2.23 -11.09
N THR A 201 5.77 -1.42 -11.58
CA THR A 201 5.98 0.01 -11.88
C THR A 201 5.42 0.93 -10.79
N THR A 202 4.91 0.35 -9.71
CA THR A 202 4.30 1.07 -8.60
C THR A 202 5.35 1.86 -7.80
N SER A 203 4.96 3.03 -7.28
CA SER A 203 5.85 3.97 -6.62
C SER A 203 6.26 3.55 -5.20
N ALA A 204 5.46 2.69 -4.57
CA ALA A 204 5.72 2.09 -3.28
C ALA A 204 5.66 0.57 -3.36
N LYS A 205 6.69 -0.09 -2.85
CA LYS A 205 6.83 -1.54 -2.87
C LYS A 205 7.13 -2.04 -1.48
N GLY A 206 6.62 -3.23 -1.15
CA GLY A 206 6.96 -3.88 0.10
C GLY A 206 6.86 -5.39 0.08
N VAL A 207 7.44 -5.99 1.09
CA VAL A 207 7.50 -7.42 1.34
C VAL A 207 7.02 -7.66 2.76
N ILE A 208 6.04 -8.56 2.90
CA ILE A 208 5.61 -9.08 4.20
C ILE A 208 6.05 -10.54 4.27
N TRP A 209 7.00 -10.83 5.14
CA TRP A 209 7.65 -12.13 5.26
C TRP A 209 7.20 -12.83 6.54
N LEU A 210 6.60 -14.02 6.43
CA LEU A 210 6.19 -14.85 7.56
C LEU A 210 7.03 -16.13 7.55
N SER A 211 7.88 -16.32 8.55
CA SER A 211 8.72 -17.53 8.70
C SER A 211 9.37 -17.59 10.09
N ASP A 212 9.92 -18.74 10.43
CA ASP A 212 10.74 -18.96 11.63
C ASP A 212 12.24 -18.63 11.44
N GLY A 213 12.65 -18.31 10.21
CA GLY A 213 14.01 -17.85 9.88
C GLY A 213 15.07 -18.95 9.87
N GLY A 214 14.67 -20.23 9.81
CA GLY A 214 15.58 -21.38 9.73
C GLY A 214 15.66 -21.97 8.31
N PRO A 215 16.54 -21.46 7.42
CA PRO A 215 16.73 -22.10 6.12
C PRO A 215 17.34 -23.48 6.32
N ASN A 216 16.77 -24.50 5.69
CA ASN A 216 17.30 -25.87 5.66
C ASN A 216 17.24 -26.50 4.26
N CYS A 217 17.03 -25.66 3.24
CA CYS A 217 17.16 -25.98 1.83
C CYS A 217 18.11 -24.98 1.17
N GLU A 218 19.35 -25.39 0.92
CA GLU A 218 20.37 -24.56 0.28
C GLU A 218 20.55 -24.85 -1.22
N GLU A 219 19.91 -25.92 -1.73
CA GLU A 219 20.03 -26.36 -3.12
C GLU A 219 19.59 -25.29 -4.13
N TYR A 220 18.57 -24.49 -3.78
CA TYR A 220 17.99 -23.48 -4.65
C TYR A 220 18.28 -22.08 -4.10
N HIS A 221 19.15 -21.35 -4.79
CA HIS A 221 19.56 -19.98 -4.46
C HIS A 221 20.17 -19.79 -3.05
N GLY A 222 20.50 -20.85 -2.30
CA GLY A 222 21.27 -20.78 -1.05
C GLY A 222 20.79 -19.68 -0.09
N SER A 223 21.71 -18.81 0.34
CA SER A 223 21.45 -17.69 1.26
C SER A 223 21.12 -16.37 0.55
N TYR A 224 20.43 -16.42 -0.60
CA TYR A 224 20.14 -15.25 -1.43
C TYR A 224 19.21 -14.23 -0.78
N GLU A 225 18.43 -14.62 0.23
CA GLU A 225 17.55 -13.75 1.00
C GLU A 225 18.27 -12.55 1.61
N TYR A 226 19.53 -12.73 2.02
CA TYR A 226 20.33 -11.63 2.54
C TYR A 226 20.72 -10.65 1.43
N ALA A 227 21.14 -11.14 0.27
CA ALA A 227 21.52 -10.27 -0.84
C ALA A 227 20.28 -9.55 -1.42
N ALA A 228 19.16 -10.25 -1.56
CA ALA A 228 17.90 -9.66 -2.03
C ALA A 228 17.38 -8.60 -1.07
N SER A 229 17.32 -8.88 0.23
CA SER A 229 16.81 -7.94 1.22
C SER A 229 17.66 -6.67 1.36
N GLU A 230 19.00 -6.77 1.23
CA GLU A 230 19.87 -5.59 1.13
C GLU A 230 19.56 -4.72 -0.08
N ARG A 231 19.30 -5.34 -1.25
CA ARG A 231 18.92 -4.60 -2.47
C ARG A 231 17.55 -3.95 -2.31
N TRP A 232 16.57 -4.69 -1.79
CA TRP A 232 15.23 -4.18 -1.50
C TRP A 232 15.28 -2.93 -0.62
N ARG A 233 16.05 -2.96 0.48
CA ARG A 233 16.23 -1.80 1.34
C ARG A 233 16.84 -0.60 0.61
N ARG A 234 17.89 -0.82 -0.20
CA ARG A 234 18.53 0.23 -0.99
C ARG A 234 17.57 0.86 -2.01
N GLU A 235 16.68 0.05 -2.56
CA GLU A 235 15.63 0.46 -3.50
C GLU A 235 14.36 0.97 -2.80
N LYS A 236 14.42 1.17 -1.49
CA LYS A 236 13.31 1.66 -0.64
C LYS A 236 12.08 0.75 -0.62
N VAL A 237 12.24 -0.53 -0.98
CA VAL A 237 11.24 -1.56 -0.74
C VAL A 237 11.15 -1.81 0.76
N LYS A 238 9.96 -1.70 1.33
CA LYS A 238 9.73 -1.90 2.76
C LYS A 238 9.64 -3.37 3.09
N ILE A 239 10.33 -3.81 4.14
CA ILE A 239 10.32 -5.20 4.57
C ILE A 239 9.71 -5.22 5.97
N VAL A 240 8.63 -5.98 6.15
CA VAL A 240 8.11 -6.31 7.48
C VAL A 240 8.21 -7.81 7.65
N TYR A 241 8.96 -8.23 8.68
CA TYR A 241 9.18 -9.63 8.98
C TYR A 241 8.36 -10.03 10.20
N VAL A 242 7.50 -11.02 10.05
CA VAL A 242 6.74 -11.63 11.15
C VAL A 242 7.52 -12.86 11.60
N ALA A 243 8.19 -12.74 12.76
CA ALA A 243 8.95 -13.83 13.36
C ALA A 243 7.98 -14.81 14.02
N VAL A 244 7.74 -15.96 13.39
CA VAL A 244 6.81 -16.97 13.90
C VAL A 244 7.61 -18.14 14.46
N ASN A 245 7.20 -18.70 15.61
CA ASN A 245 7.93 -19.76 16.32
C ASN A 245 9.43 -19.46 16.55
N SER A 246 9.80 -18.19 16.53
CA SER A 246 11.19 -17.72 16.56
C SER A 246 11.30 -16.44 17.37
N SER A 247 12.50 -16.18 17.91
CA SER A 247 12.76 -14.92 18.60
C SER A 247 12.80 -13.77 17.59
N PRO A 248 12.19 -12.60 17.87
CA PRO A 248 12.36 -11.42 17.04
C PRO A 248 13.82 -10.91 17.01
N THR A 249 14.68 -11.40 17.91
CA THR A 249 16.12 -11.11 17.94
C THR A 249 16.96 -12.15 17.18
N ASN A 250 16.34 -13.07 16.44
CA ASN A 250 17.05 -14.05 15.62
C ASN A 250 17.94 -13.31 14.59
N PRO A 251 19.26 -13.58 14.54
CA PRO A 251 20.18 -12.85 13.66
C PRO A 251 19.86 -13.03 12.17
N ASN A 252 19.33 -14.18 11.75
CA ASN A 252 18.92 -14.41 10.36
C ASN A 252 17.73 -13.52 9.99
N ILE A 253 16.72 -13.46 10.89
CA ILE A 253 15.54 -12.61 10.72
C ILE A 253 15.95 -11.13 10.70
N LEU A 254 16.79 -10.70 11.64
CA LEU A 254 17.28 -9.32 11.69
C LEU A 254 18.07 -8.94 10.44
N ARG A 255 18.85 -9.86 9.87
CA ARG A 255 19.59 -9.62 8.63
C ARG A 255 18.67 -9.44 7.42
N VAL A 256 17.56 -10.19 7.36
CA VAL A 256 16.54 -10.01 6.31
C VAL A 256 15.72 -8.75 6.55
N ALA A 257 15.32 -8.45 7.79
CA ALA A 257 14.52 -7.28 8.13
C ALA A 257 15.32 -5.96 8.09
N GLY A 258 16.63 -6.03 8.25
CA GLY A 258 17.57 -4.90 8.33
C GLY A 258 17.61 -4.21 9.68
N ASP A 259 16.48 -4.13 10.39
CA ASP A 259 16.37 -3.59 11.74
C ASP A 259 15.33 -4.36 12.55
N SER A 260 15.54 -4.45 13.86
CA SER A 260 14.56 -4.96 14.83
C SER A 260 13.21 -4.23 14.77
N SER A 261 13.20 -2.94 14.41
CA SER A 261 12.01 -2.13 14.19
C SER A 261 11.20 -2.60 12.99
N ASN A 262 11.72 -3.48 12.15
CA ASN A 262 10.99 -4.09 11.02
C ASN A 262 10.50 -5.50 11.33
N VAL A 263 10.78 -6.01 12.53
CA VAL A 263 10.35 -7.33 12.99
C VAL A 263 9.10 -7.21 13.86
N ILE A 264 8.16 -8.12 13.69
CA ILE A 264 6.97 -8.26 14.51
C ILE A 264 6.99 -9.66 15.13
N PRO A 265 6.89 -9.79 16.46
CA PRO A 265 6.77 -11.09 17.09
C PRO A 265 5.40 -11.69 16.75
N GLY A 266 5.38 -12.77 15.98
CA GLY A 266 4.17 -13.50 15.61
C GLY A 266 3.70 -14.50 16.66
N GLY A 267 4.56 -14.82 17.64
CA GLY A 267 4.28 -15.90 18.60
C GLY A 267 4.32 -17.24 17.89
N THR A 268 3.18 -17.94 17.83
CA THR A 268 3.02 -19.20 17.09
C THR A 268 2.16 -19.01 15.85
N PHE A 269 2.27 -19.90 14.86
CA PHE A 269 1.46 -19.78 13.63
C PHE A 269 -0.05 -19.77 13.91
N GLY A 270 -0.51 -20.49 14.95
CA GLY A 270 -1.91 -20.49 15.38
C GLY A 270 -2.43 -19.13 15.87
N ASN A 271 -1.55 -18.19 16.20
CA ASN A 271 -1.93 -16.85 16.66
C ASN A 271 -1.98 -15.83 15.51
N LEU A 272 -1.54 -16.16 14.28
CA LEU A 272 -1.50 -15.22 13.16
C LEU A 272 -2.87 -14.67 12.76
N GLY A 273 -3.96 -15.40 13.06
CA GLY A 273 -5.33 -14.94 12.88
C GLY A 273 -5.80 -13.91 13.91
N GLN A 274 -5.03 -13.64 14.98
CA GLN A 274 -5.38 -12.62 15.96
C GLN A 274 -5.27 -11.23 15.33
N LEU A 275 -6.32 -10.41 15.52
CA LEU A 275 -6.45 -9.07 14.94
C LEU A 275 -5.26 -8.15 15.30
N ASP A 276 -4.60 -8.39 16.42
CA ASP A 276 -3.47 -7.57 16.88
C ASP A 276 -2.22 -7.76 16.01
N ILE A 277 -1.91 -8.97 15.53
CA ILE A 277 -0.74 -9.18 14.66
C ILE A 277 -0.99 -8.53 13.30
N LEU A 278 -2.17 -8.75 12.72
CA LEU A 278 -2.55 -8.11 11.47
C LEU A 278 -2.51 -6.59 11.58
N ARG A 279 -3.08 -6.02 12.65
CA ARG A 279 -3.04 -4.57 12.90
C ARG A 279 -1.60 -4.08 13.01
N ASN A 280 -0.75 -4.71 13.82
CA ASN A 280 0.63 -4.29 14.01
C ASN A 280 1.45 -4.36 12.72
N VAL A 281 1.24 -5.39 11.88
CA VAL A 281 1.88 -5.50 10.56
C VAL A 281 1.43 -4.36 9.67
N MET A 282 0.14 -4.08 9.62
CA MET A 282 -0.41 -3.05 8.74
C MET A 282 -0.07 -1.65 9.20
N GLU A 283 -0.07 -1.36 10.50
CA GLU A 283 0.43 -0.09 11.05
C GLU A 283 1.89 0.12 10.66
N LYS A 284 2.76 -0.85 10.96
CA LYS A 284 4.19 -0.77 10.61
C LYS A 284 4.43 -0.66 9.10
N PHE A 285 3.62 -1.35 8.30
CA PHE A 285 3.76 -1.35 6.85
C PHE A 285 3.23 -0.05 6.22
N CYS A 286 2.08 0.45 6.65
CA CYS A 286 1.47 1.67 6.13
C CYS A 286 2.18 2.93 6.62
N ASP A 287 2.59 3.01 7.89
CA ASP A 287 3.38 4.13 8.42
C ASP A 287 4.75 4.26 7.74
N ALA A 288 5.25 3.16 7.18
CA ALA A 288 6.53 3.13 6.48
C ALA A 288 6.40 3.46 4.98
N ILE A 289 5.19 3.47 4.42
CA ILE A 289 4.91 3.64 2.99
C ILE A 289 4.29 5.02 2.68
N ASP A 290 3.64 5.66 3.66
CA ASP A 290 3.20 7.06 3.61
C ASP A 290 4.29 8.07 4.03
#